data_AF-A0A936UI05-F1
#
_entry.id   AF-A0A936UI05-F1
#
_cell.length_a   1.000
_cell.length_b   1.000
_cell.length_c   1.000
_cell.angle_alpha   90.00
_cell.angle_beta   90.00
_cell.angle_gamma   90.00
#
_symmetry.space_group_name_H-M   'P 1'
#
loop_
_entity.id
_entity.type
_entity.pdbx_description
1 polymer ?
#
loop_
_entity_poly.entity_id
_entity_poly.type
_entity_poly.pdbx_seq_one_letter_code
_entity_poly.pdbx_strand_id
1 'polypeptide(L)'
;MKNLLLIQILRSFSKDEVIQFDEFLRSPFYNKKPNAVKFFETLKKHAPDYNGDEVGKENIWKQLYPGKKYNWGVLKNLIFDLTKLSEKFIEVMLYEDNITEKNFLYLDALSKRKIHKKFFLEYNSMLRKFEKSKFHQNYYSDIRKLKKKKINHCNILLILRQLLVKI
;
A
#
# COMPACT_ATOMS: atom_id res chain seq x y z
N MET A 1 -13.71 11.95 19.61
CA MET A 1 -12.43 11.47 19.05
C MET A 1 -11.97 12.28 17.82
N LYS A 2 -12.51 13.48 17.61
CA LYS A 2 -12.47 14.20 16.33
C LYS A 2 -11.06 14.65 15.88
N ASN A 3 -10.14 14.88 16.83
CA ASN A 3 -8.78 15.36 16.56
C ASN A 3 -7.73 14.23 16.52
N LEU A 4 -8.15 12.98 16.47
CA LEU A 4 -7.22 11.86 16.32
C LEU A 4 -6.76 11.76 14.86
N LEU A 5 -5.49 11.43 14.66
CA LEU A 5 -4.92 11.17 13.33
C LEU A 5 -5.76 10.15 12.54
N LEU A 6 -6.25 9.09 13.20
CA LEU A 6 -7.15 8.12 12.60
C LEU A 6 -8.35 8.78 11.90
N ILE A 7 -9.03 9.72 12.58
CA ILE A 7 -10.21 10.38 12.02
C ILE A 7 -9.83 11.32 10.89
N GLN A 8 -8.67 11.98 10.98
CA GLN A 8 -8.16 12.81 9.89
C GLN A 8 -7.92 11.98 8.61
N ILE A 9 -7.30 10.81 8.75
CA ILE A 9 -7.07 9.87 7.64
C ILE A 9 -8.40 9.35 7.08
N LEU A 10 -9.31 8.87 7.94
CA LEU A 10 -10.58 8.32 7.46
C LEU A 10 -11.47 9.36 6.77
N ARG A 11 -11.32 10.65 7.10
CA ARG A 11 -12.00 11.76 6.42
C ARG A 11 -11.41 12.08 5.05
N SER A 12 -10.16 11.72 4.78
CA SER A 12 -9.55 11.96 3.47
C SER A 12 -9.97 10.91 2.44
N PHE A 13 -10.56 9.79 2.87
CA PHE A 13 -11.02 8.75 1.97
C PHE A 13 -12.31 9.16 1.25
N SER A 14 -12.30 9.00 -0.07
CA SER A 14 -13.50 9.02 -0.90
C SER A 14 -14.45 7.86 -0.54
N LYS A 15 -15.67 7.90 -1.05
CA LYS A 15 -16.65 6.81 -0.84
C LYS A 15 -16.11 5.46 -1.35
N ASP A 16 -15.42 5.47 -2.48
CA ASP A 16 -14.85 4.27 -3.07
C ASP A 16 -13.66 3.75 -2.24
N GLU A 17 -12.81 4.65 -1.74
CA GLU A 17 -11.71 4.28 -0.84
C GLU A 17 -12.20 3.73 0.49
N VAL A 18 -13.33 4.20 1.03
CA VAL A 18 -13.96 3.62 2.23
C VAL A 18 -14.36 2.16 2.00
N ILE A 19 -14.88 1.83 0.81
CA ILE A 19 -15.24 0.46 0.43
C ILE A 19 -13.97 -0.39 0.28
N GLN A 20 -12.99 0.09 -0.48
CA GLN A 20 -11.71 -0.60 -0.69
C GLN A 20 -10.94 -0.80 0.62
N PHE A 21 -11.03 0.16 1.55
CA PHE A 21 -10.42 0.03 2.86
C PHE A 21 -11.12 -1.04 3.71
N ASP A 22 -12.44 -1.19 3.63
CA ASP A 22 -13.16 -2.29 4.30
C ASP A 22 -12.67 -3.66 3.79
N GLU A 23 -12.49 -3.79 2.47
CA GLU A 23 -11.95 -5.01 1.85
C GLU A 23 -10.49 -5.26 2.27
N PHE A 24 -9.66 -4.21 2.26
CA PHE A 24 -8.27 -4.26 2.72
C PHE A 24 -8.17 -4.75 4.17
N LEU A 25 -9.02 -4.25 5.07
CA LEU A 25 -9.05 -4.67 6.47
C LEU A 25 -9.48 -6.12 6.65
N ARG A 26 -10.28 -6.67 5.73
CA ARG A 26 -10.66 -8.10 5.74
C ARG A 26 -9.63 -9.00 5.08
N SER A 27 -8.68 -8.43 4.36
CA SER A 27 -7.61 -9.21 3.73
C SER A 27 -6.72 -9.86 4.79
N PRO A 28 -6.62 -11.20 4.82
CA PRO A 28 -5.74 -11.89 5.75
C PRO A 28 -4.26 -11.61 5.46
N PHE A 29 -3.92 -11.05 4.30
CA PHE A 29 -2.55 -10.65 3.98
C PHE A 29 -2.14 -9.39 4.75
N TYR A 30 -3.05 -8.41 4.87
CA TYR A 30 -2.75 -7.11 5.49
C TYR A 30 -3.19 -7.02 6.95
N ASN A 31 -4.23 -7.75 7.35
CA ASN A 31 -4.77 -7.68 8.69
C ASN A 31 -4.98 -9.07 9.30
N LYS A 32 -4.46 -9.27 10.51
CA LYS A 32 -4.68 -10.46 11.34
C LYS A 32 -5.58 -10.19 12.56
N LYS A 33 -6.04 -8.94 12.72
CA LYS A 33 -6.76 -8.46 13.91
C LYS A 33 -8.24 -8.22 13.57
N PRO A 34 -9.15 -9.17 13.87
CA PRO A 34 -10.56 -9.03 13.55
C PRO A 34 -11.24 -7.87 14.29
N ASN A 35 -10.71 -7.48 15.46
CA ASN A 35 -11.24 -6.34 16.22
C ASN A 35 -11.01 -4.99 15.50
N ALA A 36 -9.97 -4.87 14.65
CA ALA A 36 -9.78 -3.67 13.84
C ALA A 36 -10.88 -3.50 12.78
N VAL A 37 -11.35 -4.61 12.20
CA VAL A 37 -12.48 -4.63 11.25
C VAL A 37 -13.74 -4.16 11.95
N LYS A 38 -14.08 -4.77 13.10
CA LYS A 38 -15.25 -4.36 13.91
C LYS A 38 -15.18 -2.90 14.30
N PHE A 39 -13.99 -2.43 14.68
CA PHE A 39 -13.78 -1.04 15.04
C PHE A 39 -14.06 -0.08 13.88
N PHE A 40 -13.54 -0.40 12.69
CA PHE A 40 -13.83 0.37 11.50
C PHE A 40 -15.31 0.32 11.10
N GLU A 41 -15.97 -0.84 11.18
CA GLU A 41 -17.40 -0.98 10.90
C GLU A 41 -18.27 -0.11 11.82
N THR A 42 -17.88 0.06 13.08
CA THR A 42 -18.55 0.98 14.00
C THR A 42 -18.29 2.44 13.59
N LEU A 43 -17.06 2.80 13.27
CA LEU A 43 -16.71 4.17 12.89
C LEU A 43 -17.33 4.61 11.55
N LYS A 44 -17.35 3.73 10.53
CA LYS A 44 -17.80 4.08 9.17
C LYS A 44 -19.28 4.46 9.10
N LYS A 45 -20.09 4.07 10.09
CA LYS A 45 -21.50 4.51 10.23
C LYS A 45 -21.62 6.02 10.44
N HIS A 46 -20.55 6.67 10.90
CA HIS A 46 -20.50 8.10 11.13
C HIS A 46 -19.77 8.85 10.00
N ALA A 47 -19.39 8.18 8.90
CA ALA A 47 -18.79 8.82 7.73
C ALA A 47 -19.82 9.73 7.01
N PRO A 48 -19.38 10.75 6.26
CA PRO A 48 -17.98 11.18 6.05
C PRO A 48 -17.46 12.10 7.15
N ASP A 49 -18.36 12.68 7.95
CA ASP A 49 -18.00 13.77 8.85
C ASP A 49 -17.35 13.27 10.14
N TYR A 50 -17.66 12.06 10.59
CA TYR A 50 -17.24 11.50 11.89
C TYR A 50 -17.45 12.52 13.04
N ASN A 51 -18.54 13.30 12.93
CA ASN A 51 -18.91 14.39 13.81
C ASN A 51 -20.05 13.96 14.75
N GLY A 52 -20.33 14.80 15.77
CA GLY A 52 -21.32 14.50 16.82
C GLY A 52 -20.72 13.90 18.11
N ASP A 53 -21.51 13.91 19.18
CA ASP A 53 -21.15 13.32 20.48
C ASP A 53 -21.08 11.79 20.42
N GLU A 54 -21.72 11.18 19.42
CA GLU A 54 -21.73 9.74 19.18
C GLU A 54 -20.34 9.18 18.82
N VAL A 55 -19.44 10.00 18.27
CA VAL A 55 -18.02 9.66 18.02
C VAL A 55 -17.14 9.95 19.27
N GLY A 56 -17.78 10.09 20.43
CA GLY A 56 -17.14 10.08 21.75
C GLY A 56 -16.51 8.72 22.05
N LYS A 57 -15.39 8.70 22.79
CA LYS A 57 -14.66 7.47 23.13
C LYS A 57 -15.56 6.45 23.83
N GLU A 58 -16.36 6.92 24.78
CA GLU A 58 -17.27 6.07 25.56
C GLU A 58 -18.47 5.59 24.73
N ASN A 59 -18.98 6.41 23.82
CA ASN A 59 -20.09 6.04 22.95
C ASN A 59 -19.67 4.97 21.95
N ILE A 60 -18.51 5.14 21.30
CA ILE A 60 -17.95 4.11 20.43
C ILE A 60 -17.59 2.85 21.21
N TRP A 61 -17.10 2.97 22.45
CA TRP A 61 -16.91 1.82 23.31
C TRP A 61 -18.20 1.05 23.57
N LYS A 62 -19.30 1.74 23.91
CA LYS A 62 -20.61 1.11 24.15
C LYS A 62 -21.12 0.38 22.90
N GLN A 63 -20.87 0.92 21.71
CA GLN A 63 -21.22 0.27 20.44
C GLN A 63 -20.37 -0.99 20.16
N LEU A 64 -19.06 -0.95 20.46
CA LEU A 64 -18.14 -2.08 20.24
C LEU A 64 -18.32 -3.20 21.26
N TYR A 65 -18.58 -2.83 22.51
CA TYR A 65 -18.64 -3.73 23.64
C TYR A 65 -19.85 -3.44 24.53
N PRO A 66 -21.08 -3.71 24.05
CA PRO A 66 -22.29 -3.50 24.83
C PRO A 66 -22.21 -4.19 26.20
N GLY A 67 -22.60 -3.47 27.25
CA GLY A 67 -22.59 -3.97 28.63
C GLY A 67 -21.21 -4.08 29.30
N LYS A 68 -20.10 -3.80 28.60
CA LYS A 68 -18.76 -3.82 29.21
C LYS A 68 -18.36 -2.46 29.76
N LYS A 69 -17.71 -2.44 30.93
CA LYS A 69 -17.10 -1.23 31.49
C LYS A 69 -16.09 -0.65 30.51
N TYR A 70 -16.12 0.68 30.35
CA TYR A 70 -15.20 1.42 29.50
C TYR A 70 -13.73 1.09 29.85
N ASN A 71 -12.95 0.70 28.83
CA ASN A 71 -11.52 0.46 28.96
C ASN A 71 -10.74 1.25 27.91
N TRP A 72 -10.10 2.32 28.37
CA TRP A 72 -9.29 3.18 27.52
C TRP A 72 -8.08 2.46 26.89
N GLY A 73 -7.43 1.53 27.60
CA GLY A 73 -6.27 0.81 27.09
C GLY A 73 -6.61 -0.03 25.86
N VAL A 74 -7.73 -0.75 25.90
CA VAL A 74 -8.23 -1.52 24.76
C VAL A 74 -8.61 -0.61 23.59
N LEU A 75 -9.36 0.47 23.84
CA LEU A 75 -9.74 1.40 22.78
C LEU A 75 -8.52 2.08 22.15
N LYS A 76 -7.53 2.47 22.96
CA LYS A 76 -6.28 3.07 22.50
C LYS A 76 -5.52 2.13 21.56
N ASN A 77 -5.48 0.83 21.88
CA ASN A 77 -4.86 -0.18 21.02
C ASN A 77 -5.61 -0.33 19.69
N LEU A 78 -6.95 -0.32 19.71
CA LEU A 78 -7.76 -0.34 18.49
C LEU A 78 -7.52 0.89 17.61
N ILE A 79 -7.43 2.08 18.23
CA ILE A 79 -7.09 3.32 17.54
C ILE A 79 -5.71 3.21 16.89
N PHE A 80 -4.70 2.76 17.64
CA PHE A 80 -3.35 2.58 17.12
C PHE A 80 -3.31 1.60 15.94
N ASP A 81 -3.91 0.43 16.11
CA ASP A 81 -3.94 -0.61 15.08
C ASP A 81 -4.64 -0.15 13.81
N LEU A 82 -5.81 0.47 13.95
CA LEU A 82 -6.56 0.95 12.79
C LEU A 82 -5.86 2.14 12.11
N THR A 83 -5.19 3.00 12.88
CA THR A 83 -4.36 4.08 12.31
C THR A 83 -3.26 3.50 11.43
N LYS A 84 -2.52 2.51 11.92
CA LYS A 84 -1.45 1.85 11.16
C LYS A 84 -1.97 1.16 9.91
N LEU A 85 -3.13 0.53 9.97
CA LEU A 85 -3.76 -0.09 8.81
C LEU A 85 -4.22 0.97 7.79
N SER A 86 -4.73 2.11 8.25
CA SER A 86 -5.16 3.21 7.37
C SER A 86 -3.98 3.87 6.67
N GLU A 87 -2.87 4.12 7.38
CA GLU A 87 -1.61 4.57 6.79
C GLU A 87 -1.11 3.57 5.74
N LYS A 88 -1.14 2.27 6.06
CA LYS A 88 -0.70 1.23 5.14
C LYS A 88 -1.57 1.16 3.88
N PHE A 89 -2.88 1.36 4.02
CA PHE A 89 -3.79 1.42 2.89
C PHE A 89 -3.43 2.57 1.94
N ILE A 90 -3.15 3.76 2.48
CA ILE A 90 -2.69 4.90 1.65
C ILE A 90 -1.42 4.55 0.87
N GLU A 91 -0.44 3.90 1.51
CA GLU A 91 0.77 3.44 0.82
C GLU A 91 0.47 2.48 -0.34
N VAL A 92 -0.49 1.56 -0.13
CA VAL A 92 -0.92 0.61 -1.15
C VAL A 92 -1.62 1.32 -2.30
N MET A 93 -2.53 2.25 -2.02
CA MET A 93 -3.21 3.03 -3.06
C MET A 93 -2.22 3.86 -3.88
N LEU A 94 -1.30 4.56 -3.21
CA LEU A 94 -0.23 5.32 -3.88
C LEU A 94 0.64 4.43 -4.77
N TYR A 95 0.97 3.23 -4.28
CA TYR A 95 1.72 2.26 -5.06
C TYR A 95 0.92 1.76 -6.27
N GLU A 96 -0.37 1.46 -6.09
CA GLU A 96 -1.24 0.95 -7.16
C GLU A 96 -1.41 1.95 -8.30
N ASP A 97 -1.49 3.25 -7.98
CA ASP A 97 -1.63 4.34 -8.94
C ASP A 97 -0.34 4.66 -9.72
N ASN A 98 0.84 4.41 -9.14
CA ASN A 98 2.11 4.74 -9.77
C ASN A 98 2.62 3.63 -10.72
N ILE A 99 1.96 3.49 -11.87
CA ILE A 99 2.25 2.47 -12.89
C ILE A 99 3.75 2.42 -13.26
N THR A 100 4.38 3.58 -13.43
CA THR A 100 5.80 3.66 -13.82
C THR A 100 6.70 3.07 -12.74
N GLU A 101 6.51 3.45 -11.47
CA GLU A 101 7.32 2.92 -10.38
C GLU A 101 7.07 1.43 -10.15
N LYS A 102 5.80 0.97 -10.26
CA LYS A 102 5.45 -0.46 -10.21
C LYS A 102 6.25 -1.26 -11.23
N ASN A 103 6.32 -0.77 -12.47
CA ASN A 103 7.04 -1.45 -13.53
C ASN A 103 8.56 -1.52 -13.25
N PHE A 104 9.16 -0.46 -12.70
CA PHE A 104 10.55 -0.48 -12.28
C PHE A 104 10.83 -1.47 -11.15
N LEU A 105 9.96 -1.53 -10.15
CA LEU A 105 10.06 -2.48 -9.05
C LEU A 105 9.84 -3.92 -9.52
N TYR A 106 8.95 -4.13 -10.50
CA TYR A 106 8.76 -5.44 -11.11
C TYR A 106 10.01 -5.92 -11.86
N LEU A 107 10.69 -5.04 -12.60
CA LEU A 107 11.99 -5.36 -13.20
C LEU A 107 13.04 -5.76 -12.15
N ASP A 108 13.11 -5.04 -11.02
CA ASP A 108 14.01 -5.43 -9.92
C ASP A 108 13.65 -6.81 -9.36
N ALA A 109 12.36 -7.08 -9.14
CA ALA A 109 11.88 -8.35 -8.62
C ALA A 109 12.23 -9.52 -9.57
N LEU A 110 11.99 -9.36 -10.88
CA LEU A 110 12.37 -10.33 -11.90
C LEU A 110 13.88 -10.56 -11.93
N SER A 111 14.66 -9.49 -11.81
CA SER A 111 16.13 -9.56 -11.79
C SER A 111 16.63 -10.34 -10.57
N LYS A 112 16.16 -9.99 -9.37
CA LYS A 112 16.50 -10.68 -8.10
C LYS A 112 16.12 -12.16 -8.13
N ARG A 113 14.99 -12.49 -8.75
CA ARG A 113 14.49 -13.86 -8.91
C ARG A 113 15.11 -14.60 -10.11
N LYS A 114 16.03 -13.97 -10.85
CA LYS A 114 16.71 -14.55 -12.02
C LYS A 114 15.75 -14.99 -13.15
N ILE A 115 14.61 -14.32 -13.30
CA ILE A 115 13.61 -14.62 -14.33
C ILE A 115 13.96 -13.84 -15.62
N HIS A 116 15.09 -14.21 -16.24
CA HIS A 116 15.75 -13.45 -17.31
C HIS A 116 14.88 -13.19 -18.53
N LYS A 117 14.20 -14.22 -19.04
CA LYS A 117 13.34 -14.10 -20.23
C LYS A 117 12.24 -13.05 -20.01
N LYS A 118 11.54 -13.12 -18.87
CA LYS A 118 10.49 -12.16 -18.52
C LYS A 118 11.05 -10.76 -18.28
N PHE A 119 12.21 -10.64 -17.63
CA PHE A 119 12.88 -9.35 -17.44
C PHE A 119 13.09 -8.61 -18.77
N PHE A 120 13.67 -9.27 -19.78
CA PHE A 120 13.94 -8.61 -21.07
C PHE A 120 12.66 -8.29 -21.85
N LEU A 121 11.63 -9.14 -21.75
CA LEU A 121 10.33 -8.86 -22.36
C LEU A 121 9.71 -7.58 -21.78
N GLU A 122 9.67 -7.45 -20.45
CA GLU A 122 9.13 -6.27 -19.78
C GLU A 122 9.99 -5.03 -20.00
N TYR A 123 11.33 -5.15 -19.94
CA TYR A 123 12.26 -4.07 -20.22
C TYR A 123 12.02 -3.47 -21.61
N ASN A 124 11.92 -4.32 -22.63
CA ASN A 124 11.69 -3.87 -24.01
C ASN A 124 10.30 -3.26 -24.18
N SER A 125 9.29 -3.77 -23.47
CA SER A 125 7.95 -3.19 -23.45
C SER A 125 7.95 -1.78 -22.87
N MET A 126 8.60 -1.59 -21.71
CA MET A 126 8.76 -0.27 -21.08
C MET A 126 9.54 0.70 -21.96
N LEU A 127 10.64 0.24 -22.57
CA LEU A 127 11.47 1.07 -23.45
C LEU A 127 10.64 1.63 -24.61
N ARG A 128 9.88 0.77 -25.30
CA ARG A 128 8.98 1.20 -26.38
C ARG A 128 7.91 2.18 -25.92
N LYS A 129 7.35 2.00 -24.71
CA LYS A 129 6.37 2.94 -24.14
C LYS A 129 7.00 4.31 -23.92
N PHE A 130 8.18 4.36 -23.30
CA PHE A 130 8.88 5.62 -23.06
C PHE A 130 9.33 6.31 -24.35
N GLU A 131 9.81 5.57 -25.35
CA GLU A 131 10.20 6.11 -26.65
C GLU A 131 9.01 6.74 -27.40
N LYS A 132 7.81 6.17 -27.26
CA LYS A 132 6.57 6.78 -27.79
C LYS A 132 6.15 8.04 -27.04
N SER A 133 6.57 8.19 -25.78
CA SER A 133 6.24 9.32 -24.90
C SER A 133 7.41 10.31 -24.78
N LYS A 134 8.23 10.46 -25.84
CA LYS A 134 9.51 11.20 -25.85
C LYS A 134 9.42 12.67 -25.39
N PHE A 135 8.23 13.26 -25.43
CA PHE A 135 7.96 14.65 -25.03
C PHE A 135 7.46 14.80 -23.59
N HIS A 136 7.35 13.71 -22.81
CA HIS A 136 7.03 13.81 -21.39
C HIS A 136 8.19 14.40 -20.58
N GLN A 137 7.86 15.22 -19.59
CA GLN A 137 8.80 15.91 -18.70
C GLN A 137 9.85 14.98 -18.06
N ASN A 138 9.48 13.74 -17.76
CA ASN A 138 10.35 12.76 -17.09
C ASN A 138 11.06 11.78 -18.05
N TYR A 139 10.92 11.95 -19.36
CA TYR A 139 11.43 10.98 -20.35
C TYR A 139 12.91 10.61 -20.14
N TYR A 140 13.78 11.62 -20.02
CA TYR A 140 15.22 11.37 -19.89
C TYR A 140 15.60 10.70 -18.56
N SER A 141 14.94 11.06 -17.46
CA SER A 141 15.19 10.43 -16.15
C SER A 141 14.70 8.98 -16.14
N ASP A 142 13.53 8.70 -16.72
CA ASP A 142 12.94 7.36 -16.81
C ASP A 142 13.79 6.43 -17.70
N ILE A 143 14.23 6.90 -18.86
CA ILE A 143 15.14 6.12 -19.74
C ILE A 143 16.47 5.83 -19.03
N ARG A 144 17.04 6.80 -18.32
CA ARG A 144 18.28 6.60 -17.55
C ARG A 144 18.07 5.55 -16.45
N LYS A 145 16.97 5.64 -15.71
CA LYS A 145 16.60 4.67 -14.67
C LYS A 145 16.42 3.28 -15.27
N LEU A 146 15.71 3.16 -16.39
CA LEU A 146 15.47 1.90 -17.10
C LEU A 146 16.78 1.25 -17.58
N LYS A 147 17.66 2.02 -18.22
CA LYS A 147 18.98 1.52 -18.67
C LYS A 147 19.82 1.00 -17.51
N LYS A 148 19.81 1.69 -16.36
CA LYS A 148 20.49 1.23 -15.14
C LYS A 148 19.96 -0.13 -14.67
N LYS A 149 18.65 -0.38 -14.73
CA LYS A 149 18.06 -1.70 -14.40
C LYS A 149 18.64 -2.81 -15.27
N LYS A 150 18.73 -2.61 -16.59
CA LYS A 150 19.30 -3.59 -17.53
C LYS A 150 20.77 -3.88 -17.24
N ILE A 151 21.58 -2.85 -17.00
CA ILE A 151 23.00 -3.01 -16.66
C ILE A 151 23.15 -3.89 -15.41
N ASN A 152 22.42 -3.57 -14.35
CA ASN A 152 22.45 -4.36 -13.10
C ASN A 152 22.07 -5.83 -13.34
N HIS A 153 21.05 -6.09 -14.15
CA HIS A 153 20.64 -7.44 -14.49
C HIS A 153 21.71 -8.22 -15.27
N CYS A 154 22.34 -7.58 -16.26
CA CYS A 154 23.42 -8.19 -17.03
C CYS A 154 24.65 -8.50 -16.15
N ASN A 155 24.99 -7.63 -15.20
CA ASN A 155 26.10 -7.88 -14.29
C ASN A 155 25.87 -9.13 -13.42
N ILE A 156 24.63 -9.32 -12.92
CA ILE A 156 24.25 -10.53 -12.17
C ILE A 156 24.44 -11.79 -13.04
N LEU A 157 24.03 -11.73 -14.31
CA LEU A 157 24.20 -12.83 -15.27
C LEU A 157 25.68 -13.15 -15.52
N LEU A 158 26.53 -12.13 -15.68
CA LEU A 158 27.97 -12.31 -15.90
C LEU A 158 28.65 -12.97 -14.71
N ILE A 159 28.33 -12.54 -13.49
CA ILE A 159 28.85 -13.15 -12.25
C ILE A 159 28.44 -14.62 -12.16
N LEU A 160 27.17 -14.95 -12.44
CA LEU A 160 26.70 -16.33 -12.41
C LEU A 160 27.41 -17.22 -13.44
N ARG A 161 27.66 -16.71 -14.66
CA ARG A 161 28.43 -17.43 -15.68
C ARG A 161 29.86 -17.71 -15.22
N GLN A 162 30.53 -16.73 -14.60
CA GLN A 162 31.89 -16.90 -14.09
C GLN A 162 31.98 -17.92 -12.95
N LEU A 163 30.94 -18.05 -12.12
CA LEU A 163 30.88 -19.04 -11.04
C LEU A 163 30.63 -20.46 -11.57
N LEU A 164 29.81 -20.61 -12.61
CA LEU A 164 29.50 -21.92 -13.21
C LEU A 164 30.65 -22.54 -13.99
N VAL A 165 31.60 -21.73 -14.48
CA VAL A 165 32.80 -22.21 -15.21
C VAL A 165 33.91 -22.66 -14.24
N LYS A 166 33.77 -22.40 -12.93
CA LYS A 166 34.75 -22.75 -11.89
C LYS A 166 34.42 -24.02 -11.10
N ILE A 167 33.33 -24.72 -11.45
CA ILE A 167 32.89 -26.00 -10.87
C ILE A 167 33.00 -27.06 -11.97
#